data_AF-A0A955CH97-F1
#
_entry.id   AF-A0A955CH97-F1
#
_cell.length_a   1.000
_cell.length_b   1.000
_cell.length_c   1.000
_cell.angle_alpha   90.00
_cell.angle_beta   90.00
_cell.angle_gamma   90.00
#
_symmetry.space_group_name_H-M   'P 1'
#
loop_
_entity.id
_entity.type
_entity.pdbx_description
1 polymer ?
#
loop_
_entity_poly.entity_id
_entity_poly.type
_entity_poly.pdbx_seq_one_letter_code
_entity_poly.pdbx_strand_id
1 'polypeptide(L)'
;DCMVDAARYFLEFAERESCGHCTFCRVGVSKLRDLTERLCAGKATSRDLDEIEALGPQVVAGSLCGLGKTAPNPISTALRFFRDEFEAHLKGQCPAGRCKALIKYRTTTACVGCTLCAQVCPAAAIAPTPYRQHVIQTDLCTKCDACRTSCPENAIETY
;
A
#
# COMPACT_ATOMS: atom_id res chain seq x y z
N ASP A 1 -8.76 -6.30 3.93
CA ASP A 1 -8.47 -5.06 3.18
C ASP A 1 -7.39 -4.24 3.86
N CYS A 2 -6.66 -3.39 3.14
CA CYS A 2 -5.65 -2.51 3.73
C CYS A 2 -6.29 -1.20 4.20
N MET A 3 -6.10 -0.83 5.46
CA MET A 3 -6.71 0.38 6.03
C MET A 3 -6.06 1.66 5.53
N VAL A 4 -4.76 1.61 5.19
CA VAL A 4 -4.04 2.74 4.57
C VAL A 4 -4.62 3.06 3.19
N ASP A 5 -4.82 2.03 2.34
CA ASP A 5 -5.42 2.19 1.02
C ASP A 5 -6.90 2.62 1.08
N ALA A 6 -7.65 2.10 2.06
CA ALA A 6 -9.03 2.53 2.30
C ALA A 6 -9.09 4.02 2.68
N ALA A 7 -8.23 4.48 3.59
CA ALA A 7 -8.15 5.89 3.97
C ALA A 7 -7.78 6.78 2.77
N ARG A 8 -6.80 6.34 1.97
CA ARG A 8 -6.39 7.01 0.72
C ARG A 8 -7.56 7.19 -0.24
N TYR A 9 -8.34 6.13 -0.46
CA TYR A 9 -9.51 6.15 -1.33
C TYR A 9 -10.57 7.16 -0.86
N PHE A 10 -10.88 7.20 0.44
CA PHE A 10 -11.84 8.16 0.97
C PHE A 10 -11.34 9.61 0.92
N LEU A 11 -10.04 9.82 1.11
CA LEU A 11 -9.42 11.15 0.94
C LEU A 11 -9.47 11.61 -0.51
N GLU A 12 -9.20 10.72 -1.47
CA GLU A 12 -9.33 11.01 -2.90
C GLU A 12 -10.78 11.37 -3.28
N PHE A 13 -11.76 10.65 -2.72
CA PHE A 13 -13.17 11.00 -2.87
C PHE A 13 -13.46 12.40 -2.31
N ALA A 14 -13.05 12.68 -1.07
CA ALA A 14 -13.28 13.97 -0.44
C ALA A 14 -12.59 15.14 -1.17
N GLU A 15 -11.43 14.90 -1.77
CA GLU A 15 -10.73 15.87 -2.61
C GLU A 15 -11.54 16.18 -3.88
N ARG A 16 -12.05 15.15 -4.57
CA ARG A 16 -12.86 15.31 -5.78
C ARG A 16 -14.19 16.03 -5.54
N GLU A 17 -14.83 15.76 -4.41
CA GLU A 17 -16.10 16.41 -4.02
C GLU A 17 -15.89 17.78 -3.35
N SER A 18 -14.65 18.21 -3.16
CA SER A 18 -14.36 19.50 -2.56
C SER A 18 -14.85 20.64 -3.45
N CYS A 19 -15.67 21.54 -2.90
CA CYS A 19 -16.09 22.76 -3.60
C CYS A 19 -14.95 23.78 -3.77
N GLY A 20 -13.78 23.54 -3.15
CA GLY A 20 -12.59 24.38 -3.30
C GLY A 20 -12.59 25.71 -2.55
N HIS A 21 -13.66 26.06 -1.84
CA HIS A 21 -13.84 27.40 -1.26
C HIS A 21 -12.90 27.72 -0.10
N CYS A 22 -12.67 26.78 0.83
CA CYS A 22 -11.77 26.99 1.96
C CYS A 22 -10.41 26.31 1.74
N THR A 23 -9.33 27.04 2.05
CA THR A 23 -7.95 26.59 1.85
C THR A 23 -7.64 25.30 2.61
N PHE A 24 -8.09 25.20 3.87
CA PHE A 24 -7.83 24.02 4.71
C PHE A 24 -8.44 22.74 4.12
N CYS A 25 -9.65 22.79 3.57
CA CYS A 25 -10.22 21.65 2.86
C CYS A 25 -9.49 21.41 1.52
N ARG A 26 -9.44 22.43 0.65
CA ARG A 26 -8.91 22.29 -0.71
C ARG A 26 -7.46 21.79 -0.75
N VAL A 27 -6.60 22.38 0.08
CA VAL A 27 -5.16 22.07 0.10
C VAL A 27 -4.86 20.98 1.11
N GLY A 28 -5.47 21.02 2.29
CA GLY A 28 -5.17 20.07 3.36
C GLY A 28 -5.64 18.65 3.05
N VAL A 29 -6.82 18.47 2.46
CA VAL A 29 -7.29 17.12 2.05
C VAL A 29 -6.41 16.55 0.94
N SER A 30 -6.06 17.37 -0.06
CA SER A 30 -5.14 16.99 -1.14
C SER A 30 -3.78 16.55 -0.59
N LYS A 31 -3.22 17.32 0.36
CA LYS A 31 -1.97 17.00 1.02
C LYS A 31 -2.05 15.72 1.87
N LEU A 32 -3.13 15.49 2.62
CA LEU A 32 -3.37 14.23 3.33
C LEU A 32 -3.43 13.04 2.36
N ARG A 33 -4.11 13.20 1.22
CA ARG A 33 -4.20 12.18 0.18
C ARG A 33 -2.82 11.86 -0.39
N ASP A 34 -2.02 12.87 -0.73
CA ASP A 34 -0.66 12.71 -1.24
C ASP A 34 0.26 11.99 -0.26
N LEU A 35 0.22 12.35 1.03
CA LEU A 35 0.98 11.68 2.08
C LEU A 35 0.57 10.20 2.21
N THR A 36 -0.72 9.91 2.12
CA THR A 36 -1.24 8.54 2.18
C THR A 36 -0.88 7.73 0.93
N GLU A 37 -0.89 8.35 -0.26
CA GLU A 37 -0.41 7.74 -1.51
C GLU A 37 1.07 7.38 -1.42
N ARG A 38 1.90 8.23 -0.81
CA ARG A 38 3.32 7.94 -0.57
C ARG A 38 3.51 6.69 0.30
N LEU A 39 2.64 6.45 1.28
CA LEU A 39 2.65 5.21 2.08
C LEU A 39 2.34 4.00 1.20
N CYS A 40 1.25 4.04 0.43
CA CYS A 40 0.87 2.96 -0.48
C CYS A 40 1.91 2.70 -1.58
N ALA A 41 2.66 3.71 -1.99
CA ALA A 41 3.72 3.62 -2.99
C ALA A 41 5.08 3.17 -2.43
N GLY A 42 5.22 3.01 -1.10
CA GLY A 42 6.49 2.66 -0.45
C GLY A 42 7.55 3.75 -0.51
N LYS A 43 7.13 5.02 -0.59
CA LYS A 43 8.00 6.20 -0.66
C LYS A 43 7.90 7.11 0.57
N ALA A 44 7.07 6.74 1.53
CA ALA A 44 6.86 7.48 2.76
C ALA A 44 7.99 7.25 3.78
N THR A 45 8.11 8.21 4.67
CA THR A 45 9.06 8.27 5.79
C THR A 45 8.29 8.51 7.08
N SER A 46 8.93 8.34 8.25
CA SER A 46 8.29 8.65 9.54
C SER A 46 7.76 10.08 9.60
N ARG A 47 8.45 11.04 8.97
CA ARG A 47 8.01 12.43 8.87
C ARG A 47 6.69 12.60 8.13
N ASP A 48 6.43 11.77 7.11
CA ASP A 48 5.14 11.81 6.40
C ASP A 48 4.00 11.41 7.35
N LEU A 49 4.24 10.47 8.28
CA LEU A 49 3.25 10.06 9.28
C LEU A 49 3.01 11.17 10.32
N ASP A 50 4.08 11.78 10.82
CA ASP A 50 3.98 12.93 11.74
C ASP A 50 3.19 14.09 11.09
N GLU A 51 3.41 14.32 9.79
CA GLU A 51 2.68 15.35 9.04
C GLU A 51 1.19 15.01 8.90
N ILE A 52 0.82 13.74 8.66
CA ILE A 52 -0.58 13.29 8.65
C ILE A 52 -1.24 13.55 10.02
N GLU A 53 -0.58 13.16 11.11
CA GLU A 53 -1.09 13.33 12.48
C GLU A 53 -1.29 14.81 12.85
N ALA A 54 -0.37 15.68 12.41
CA ALA A 54 -0.46 17.11 12.65
C ALA A 54 -1.49 17.82 11.76
N LEU A 55 -1.62 17.43 10.50
CA LEU A 55 -2.46 18.11 9.51
C LEU A 55 -3.95 17.80 9.69
N GLY A 56 -4.30 16.56 10.07
CA GLY A 56 -5.71 16.15 10.25
C GLY A 56 -6.52 17.13 11.12
N PRO A 57 -6.11 17.39 12.38
CA PRO A 57 -6.80 18.34 13.26
C PRO A 57 -6.89 19.77 12.71
N GLN A 58 -5.88 20.22 11.98
CA GLN A 58 -5.87 21.56 11.36
C GLN A 58 -6.90 21.67 10.25
N VAL A 59 -7.04 20.61 9.43
CA VAL A 59 -8.08 20.55 8.39
C VAL A 59 -9.47 20.55 9.02
N VAL A 60 -9.67 19.82 10.11
CA VAL A 60 -10.94 19.82 10.85
C VAL A 60 -11.27 21.22 11.38
N ALA A 61 -10.33 21.88 12.05
CA ALA A 61 -10.55 23.18 12.67
C ALA A 61 -10.73 24.32 11.64
N GLY A 62 -9.99 24.26 10.53
CA GLY A 62 -9.96 25.32 9.52
C GLY A 62 -10.99 25.19 8.39
N SER A 63 -11.70 24.07 8.30
CA SER A 63 -12.71 23.85 7.26
C SER A 63 -14.06 24.48 7.60
N LEU A 64 -14.70 25.07 6.58
CA LEU A 64 -15.97 25.79 6.77
C LEU A 64 -17.20 24.87 6.83
N CYS A 65 -17.23 23.80 6.04
CA CYS A 65 -18.39 22.91 5.90
C CYS A 65 -18.14 21.51 6.45
N GLY A 66 -19.22 20.71 6.55
CA GLY A 66 -19.16 19.34 7.06
C GLY A 66 -18.18 18.44 6.30
N LEU A 67 -18.13 18.52 4.97
CA LEU A 67 -17.22 17.71 4.15
C LEU A 67 -15.76 17.92 4.54
N GLY A 68 -15.29 19.17 4.58
CA GLY A 68 -13.91 19.46 4.96
C GLY A 68 -13.60 19.06 6.41
N LYS A 69 -14.57 19.21 7.31
CA LYS A 69 -14.43 18.81 8.72
C LYS A 69 -14.35 17.31 8.93
N THR A 70 -14.99 16.50 8.07
CA THR A 70 -15.00 15.04 8.20
C THR A 70 -14.02 14.34 7.26
N ALA A 71 -13.48 15.01 6.25
CA ALA A 71 -12.53 14.45 5.30
C ALA A 71 -11.30 13.79 5.95
N PRO A 72 -10.71 14.31 7.06
CA PRO A 72 -9.59 13.64 7.74
C PRO A 72 -9.98 12.41 8.58
N ASN A 73 -11.27 12.13 8.79
CA ASN A 73 -11.71 11.06 9.68
C ASN A 73 -11.21 9.66 9.26
N PRO A 74 -11.26 9.26 7.98
CA PRO A 74 -10.80 7.93 7.55
C PRO A 74 -9.33 7.69 7.92
N ILE A 75 -8.45 8.65 7.63
CA ILE A 75 -7.02 8.53 7.91
C ILE A 75 -6.75 8.63 9.41
N SER A 76 -7.37 9.58 10.13
CA SER A 76 -7.14 9.76 11.57
C SER A 76 -7.61 8.55 12.38
N THR A 77 -8.76 7.98 11.99
CA THR A 77 -9.33 6.79 12.65
C THR A 77 -8.51 5.55 12.30
N ALA A 78 -8.11 5.38 11.03
CA ALA A 78 -7.24 4.29 10.62
C ALA A 78 -5.92 4.32 11.37
N LEU A 79 -5.30 5.50 11.51
CA LEU A 79 -4.03 5.68 12.20
C LEU A 79 -4.16 5.38 13.71
N ARG A 80 -5.30 5.72 14.32
CA ARG A 80 -5.59 5.40 15.74
C ARG A 80 -5.72 3.89 16.01
N PHE A 81 -6.41 3.16 15.14
CA PHE A 81 -6.76 1.76 15.41
C PHE A 81 -5.89 0.74 14.69
N PHE A 82 -5.21 1.14 13.61
CA PHE A 82 -4.41 0.28 12.75
C PHE A 82 -2.99 0.84 12.56
N ARG A 83 -2.43 1.51 13.58
CA ARG A 83 -1.08 2.09 13.55
C ARG A 83 -0.03 1.12 13.01
N ASP A 84 -0.12 -0.15 13.39
CA ASP A 84 0.79 -1.21 12.94
C ASP A 84 0.80 -1.38 11.42
N GLU A 85 -0.33 -1.19 10.72
CA GLU A 85 -0.36 -1.21 9.26
C GLU A 85 0.41 -0.03 8.66
N PHE A 86 0.33 1.16 9.26
CA PHE A 86 1.09 2.33 8.82
C PHE A 86 2.60 2.11 9.00
N GLU A 87 3.00 1.56 10.14
CA GLU A 87 4.40 1.21 10.40
C GLU A 87 4.92 0.13 9.45
N ALA A 88 4.10 -0.86 9.10
CA ALA A 88 4.45 -1.85 8.09
C ALA A 88 4.67 -1.19 6.72
N HIS A 89 3.83 -0.22 6.33
CA HIS A 89 4.00 0.53 5.08
C HIS A 89 5.29 1.35 5.07
N LEU A 90 5.69 1.94 6.21
CA LEU A 90 6.99 2.61 6.36
C LEU A 90 8.17 1.64 6.22
N LYS A 91 8.01 0.38 6.61
CA LYS A 91 8.99 -0.70 6.39
C LYS A 91 8.91 -1.29 4.96
N GLY A 92 8.06 -0.75 4.11
CA GLY A 92 7.89 -1.18 2.72
C GLY A 92 7.11 -2.48 2.57
N GLN A 93 6.16 -2.76 3.47
CA GLN A 93 5.32 -3.95 3.50
C GLN A 93 3.84 -3.57 3.58
N CYS A 94 2.98 -4.34 2.91
CA CYS A 94 1.53 -4.23 3.06
C CYS A 94 0.98 -5.55 3.61
N PRO A 95 0.67 -5.63 4.92
CA PRO A 95 0.22 -6.89 5.54
C PRO A 95 -1.03 -7.49 4.86
N ALA A 96 -1.91 -6.62 4.35
CA ALA A 96 -3.11 -7.03 3.64
C ALA A 96 -2.88 -7.37 2.15
N GLY A 97 -1.67 -7.18 1.62
CA GLY A 97 -1.34 -7.50 0.22
C GLY A 97 -2.08 -6.67 -0.83
N ARG A 98 -2.64 -5.51 -0.46
CA ARG A 98 -3.46 -4.66 -1.35
C ARG A 98 -2.60 -3.67 -2.16
N CYS A 99 -1.60 -3.07 -1.53
CA CYS A 99 -0.75 -2.05 -2.15
C CYS A 99 0.29 -2.73 -3.06
N LYS A 100 0.02 -2.80 -4.38
CA LYS A 100 0.88 -3.48 -5.36
C LYS A 100 2.34 -3.06 -5.28
N ALA A 101 2.63 -1.79 -5.01
CA ALA A 101 4.01 -1.29 -4.90
C ALA A 101 4.80 -1.95 -3.75
N LEU A 102 4.12 -2.42 -2.70
CA LEU A 102 4.73 -3.00 -1.50
C LEU A 102 4.78 -4.52 -1.50
N ILE A 103 4.16 -5.18 -2.48
CA ILE A 103 4.14 -6.65 -2.53
C ILE A 103 5.52 -7.16 -2.94
N LYS A 104 6.12 -8.01 -2.11
CA LYS A 104 7.27 -8.83 -2.46
C LYS A 104 6.88 -10.29 -2.41
N TYR A 105 7.51 -11.10 -3.25
CA TYR A 105 7.27 -12.53 -3.30
C TYR A 105 8.51 -13.27 -2.80
N ARG A 106 8.29 -14.33 -2.03
CA ARG A 106 9.34 -15.28 -1.65
C ARG A 106 8.82 -16.70 -1.74
N THR A 107 9.72 -17.60 -2.04
CA THR A 107 9.49 -19.05 -2.04
C THR A 107 9.77 -19.63 -0.67
N THR A 108 8.90 -20.53 -0.21
CA THR A 108 9.07 -21.28 1.04
C THR A 108 9.77 -22.61 0.79
N THR A 109 10.03 -23.35 1.87
CA THR A 109 10.62 -24.70 1.83
C THR A 109 9.69 -25.74 1.19
N ALA A 110 8.41 -25.42 0.97
CA ALA A 110 7.47 -26.29 0.27
C ALA A 110 7.71 -26.38 -1.25
N CYS A 111 8.64 -25.57 -1.80
CA CYS A 111 8.91 -25.56 -3.23
C CYS A 111 9.59 -26.87 -3.67
N VAL A 112 8.89 -27.66 -4.51
CA VAL A 112 9.41 -28.92 -5.07
C VAL A 112 10.26 -28.77 -6.34
N GLY A 113 10.47 -27.54 -6.82
CA GLY A 113 11.32 -27.31 -7.99
C GLY A 113 10.69 -27.69 -9.35
N CYS A 114 9.35 -27.61 -9.49
CA CYS A 114 8.62 -27.99 -10.72
C CYS A 114 8.76 -27.03 -11.91
N THR A 115 9.34 -25.84 -11.73
CA THR A 115 9.60 -24.78 -12.74
C THR A 115 8.39 -24.04 -13.32
N LEU A 116 7.14 -24.41 -12.98
CA LEU A 116 5.93 -23.75 -13.50
C LEU A 116 5.93 -22.23 -13.26
N CYS A 117 6.34 -21.78 -12.07
CA CYS A 117 6.41 -20.37 -11.72
C CYS A 117 7.39 -19.57 -12.62
N ALA A 118 8.47 -20.21 -13.08
CA ALA A 118 9.43 -19.61 -14.02
C ALA A 118 8.85 -19.50 -15.42
N GLN A 119 8.12 -20.53 -15.87
CA GLN A 119 7.51 -20.57 -17.20
C GLN A 119 6.41 -19.50 -17.38
N VAL A 120 5.64 -19.22 -16.33
CA VAL A 120 4.58 -18.19 -16.38
C VAL A 120 5.09 -16.78 -16.06
N CYS A 121 6.36 -16.61 -15.70
CA CYS A 121 6.88 -15.32 -15.28
C CYS A 121 7.09 -14.39 -16.49
N PRO A 122 6.31 -13.31 -16.67
CA PRO A 122 6.43 -12.44 -17.84
C PRO A 122 7.71 -11.60 -17.83
N ALA A 123 8.37 -11.49 -16.68
CA ALA A 123 9.58 -10.70 -16.49
C ALA A 123 10.86 -11.56 -16.40
N ALA A 124 10.73 -12.89 -16.57
CA ALA A 124 11.82 -13.85 -16.37
C ALA A 124 12.54 -13.68 -15.01
N ALA A 125 11.81 -13.23 -13.97
CA ALA A 125 12.35 -12.96 -12.64
C ALA A 125 12.64 -14.23 -11.82
N ILE A 126 12.43 -15.42 -12.39
CA ILE A 126 12.64 -16.71 -11.74
C ILE A 126 13.40 -17.59 -12.73
N ALA A 127 14.60 -18.03 -12.36
CA ALA A 127 15.38 -18.93 -13.20
C ALA A 127 14.76 -20.35 -13.19
N PRO A 128 14.60 -21.02 -14.35
CA PRO A 128 14.07 -22.38 -14.39
C PRO A 128 15.16 -23.37 -13.96
N THR A 129 15.23 -23.67 -12.66
CA THR A 129 16.19 -24.63 -12.08
C THR A 129 15.45 -25.87 -11.58
N PRO A 130 15.31 -26.93 -12.40
CA PRO A 130 14.60 -28.14 -12.01
C PRO A 130 15.14 -28.76 -10.73
N TYR A 131 14.24 -29.29 -9.89
CA TYR A 131 14.56 -29.98 -8.64
C TYR A 131 15.31 -29.12 -7.60
N ARG A 132 15.29 -27.79 -7.77
CA ARG A 132 15.83 -26.83 -6.80
C ARG A 132 14.75 -25.86 -6.36
N GLN A 133 14.87 -25.37 -5.13
CA GLN A 133 14.03 -24.29 -4.64
C GLN A 133 14.27 -23.05 -5.51
N HIS A 134 13.19 -22.57 -6.13
CA HIS A 134 13.23 -21.39 -6.98
C HIS A 134 13.48 -20.15 -6.11
N VAL A 135 14.08 -19.11 -6.70
CA VAL A 135 14.28 -17.81 -6.03
C VAL A 135 13.72 -16.74 -6.95
N ILE A 136 12.95 -15.81 -6.38
CA ILE A 136 12.33 -14.71 -7.12
C ILE A 136 13.25 -13.48 -7.01
N GLN A 137 13.70 -12.99 -8.16
CA GLN A 137 14.51 -11.79 -8.27
C GLN A 137 13.60 -10.56 -8.17
N THR A 138 13.64 -9.89 -7.02
CA THR A 138 12.73 -8.77 -6.69
C THR A 138 12.93 -7.54 -7.55
N ASP A 139 14.13 -7.36 -8.10
CA ASP A 139 14.53 -6.30 -9.02
C ASP A 139 13.90 -6.45 -10.41
N LEU A 140 13.70 -7.70 -10.88
CA LEU A 140 13.02 -8.00 -12.14
C LEU A 140 11.51 -8.19 -11.99
N CYS A 141 11.03 -8.46 -10.77
CA CYS A 141 9.64 -8.80 -10.53
C CYS A 141 8.67 -7.64 -10.83
N THR A 142 7.74 -7.85 -11.76
CA THR A 142 6.66 -6.90 -12.11
C THR A 142 5.43 -6.99 -11.19
N LYS A 143 5.48 -7.87 -10.18
CA LYS A 143 4.43 -8.07 -9.17
C LYS A 143 3.05 -8.39 -9.78
N CYS A 144 3.04 -9.30 -10.76
CA CYS A 144 1.85 -9.71 -11.52
C CYS A 144 1.07 -10.87 -10.88
N ASP A 145 1.55 -11.42 -9.76
CA ASP A 145 0.97 -12.56 -9.03
C ASP A 145 0.95 -13.92 -9.74
N ALA A 146 1.28 -13.98 -11.04
CA ALA A 146 1.23 -15.20 -11.85
C ALA A 146 2.00 -16.39 -11.22
N CYS A 147 3.20 -16.14 -10.70
CA CYS A 147 4.02 -17.18 -10.08
C CYS A 147 3.30 -17.84 -8.88
N ARG A 148 2.65 -17.05 -8.02
CA ARG A 148 1.92 -17.52 -6.84
C ARG A 148 0.69 -18.32 -7.24
N THR A 149 -0.12 -17.79 -8.16
CA THR A 149 -1.34 -18.47 -8.64
C THR A 149 -1.04 -19.80 -9.34
N SER A 150 0.09 -19.88 -10.05
CA SER A 150 0.49 -21.09 -10.78
C SER A 150 1.14 -22.17 -9.90
N CYS A 151 1.47 -21.88 -8.63
CA CYS A 151 2.24 -22.79 -7.80
C CYS A 151 1.36 -23.91 -7.22
N PRO A 152 1.56 -25.19 -7.61
CA PRO A 152 0.69 -26.28 -7.15
C PRO A 152 0.81 -26.55 -5.65
N GLU A 153 2.00 -26.30 -5.08
CA GLU A 153 2.30 -26.51 -3.65
C GLU A 153 1.99 -25.29 -2.79
N ASN A 154 1.46 -24.21 -3.37
CA ASN A 154 1.29 -22.91 -2.70
C ASN A 154 2.58 -22.41 -2.01
N ALA A 155 3.75 -22.76 -2.57
CA ALA A 155 5.06 -22.50 -1.97
C ALA A 155 5.56 -21.05 -2.17
N ILE A 156 4.71 -20.11 -2.57
CA ILE A 156 5.06 -18.71 -2.80
C ILE A 156 4.18 -17.82 -1.93
N GLU A 157 4.81 -17.06 -1.05
CA GLU A 157 4.16 -16.14 -0.11
C GLU A 157 4.46 -14.69 -0.47
N THR A 158 3.52 -13.81 -0.13
CA THR A 158 3.70 -12.35 -0.17
C THR A 158 4.15 -11.82 1.20
N TYR A 159 5.05 -10.84 1.22
CA TYR A 159 5.49 -10.15 2.43
C TYR A 159 5.85 -8.69 2.16
#